data_AF-A0A939Z5C6-F1
#
_entry.id   AF-A0A939Z5C6-F1
#
_cell.length_a   1.000
_cell.length_b   1.000
_cell.length_c   1.000
_cell.angle_alpha   90.00
_cell.angle_beta   90.00
_cell.angle_gamma   90.00
#
_symmetry.space_group_name_H-M   'P 1'
#
loop_
_entity.id
_entity.type
_entity.pdbx_description
1 polymer ?
#
loop_
_entity_poly.entity_id
_entity_poly.type
_entity_poly.pdbx_seq_one_letter_code
_entity_poly.pdbx_strand_id
1 'polypeptide(L)'
;MGFSFKNKYSNIVFTVFLRDLFIFLWSLLFIIPGIVKAYSYRLVPYILSDNPGINGEEALKKSSEMMKGNKWKTFKLDLSFIWWFLLSVITLGIVYLFYVNPYFLATDAELYLKLKELDTPVVSEA
;
A
#
# COMPACT_ATOMS: atom_id res chain seq x y z
N MET A 1 -39.67 -26.72 -19.22
CA MET A 1 -39.75 -25.35 -18.66
C MET A 1 -38.59 -24.97 -17.71
N GLY A 2 -37.45 -25.69 -17.65
CA GLY A 2 -36.35 -25.39 -16.69
C GLY A 2 -35.23 -24.44 -17.18
N PHE A 3 -34.95 -24.39 -18.49
CA PHE A 3 -33.82 -23.61 -19.02
C PHE A 3 -34.03 -22.08 -18.99
N SER A 4 -35.28 -21.61 -18.99
CA SER A 4 -35.59 -20.17 -18.98
C SER A 4 -35.26 -19.49 -17.64
N PHE A 5 -35.32 -20.23 -16.53
CA PHE A 5 -34.97 -19.71 -15.19
C PHE A 5 -33.45 -19.60 -14.99
N LYS A 6 -32.67 -20.55 -15.53
CA LYS A 6 -31.20 -20.57 -15.36
C LYS A 6 -30.52 -19.38 -16.05
N ASN A 7 -31.00 -18.98 -17.24
CA ASN A 7 -30.47 -17.83 -17.98
C ASN A 7 -30.78 -16.50 -17.29
N LYS A 8 -31.99 -16.33 -16.73
CA LYS A 8 -32.33 -15.12 -15.96
C LYS A 8 -31.53 -15.03 -14.66
N TYR A 9 -31.38 -16.14 -13.92
CA TYR A 9 -30.60 -16.16 -12.68
C TYR A 9 -29.11 -15.90 -12.93
N SER A 10 -28.52 -16.52 -13.95
CA SER A 10 -27.10 -16.31 -14.30
C SER A 10 -26.81 -14.87 -14.69
N ASN A 11 -27.72 -14.23 -15.44
CA ASN A 11 -27.58 -12.82 -15.79
C ASN A 11 -27.66 -11.93 -14.54
N ILE A 12 -28.57 -12.22 -13.60
CA ILE A 12 -28.68 -11.46 -12.34
C ILE A 12 -27.40 -11.58 -11.50
N VAL A 13 -26.89 -12.80 -11.30
CA VAL A 13 -25.65 -13.01 -10.52
C VAL A 13 -24.46 -12.31 -11.20
N PHE A 14 -24.35 -12.42 -12.52
CA PHE A 14 -23.29 -11.73 -13.28
C PHE A 14 -23.40 -10.21 -13.18
N THR A 15 -24.61 -9.65 -13.27
CA THR A 15 -24.84 -8.21 -13.10
C THR A 15 -24.52 -7.73 -11.68
N VAL A 16 -24.89 -8.48 -10.64
CA VAL A 16 -24.55 -8.14 -9.25
C VAL A 16 -23.04 -8.20 -9.04
N PHE A 17 -22.38 -9.24 -9.54
CA PHE A 17 -20.92 -9.37 -9.50
C PHE A 17 -20.21 -8.20 -10.19
N LEU A 18 -20.66 -7.82 -11.40
CA LEU A 18 -20.10 -6.68 -12.11
C LEU A 18 -20.32 -5.37 -11.34
N ARG A 19 -21.51 -5.15 -10.77
CA ARG A 19 -21.79 -3.98 -9.94
C ARG A 19 -20.82 -3.91 -8.76
N ASP A 20 -20.66 -5.01 -8.03
CA ASP A 20 -19.79 -5.06 -6.85
C ASP A 20 -18.32 -4.89 -7.25
N LEU A 21 -17.89 -5.44 -8.39
CA LEU A 21 -16.57 -5.21 -8.98
C LEU A 21 -16.34 -3.74 -9.34
N PHE A 22 -17.33 -3.07 -9.95
CA PHE A 22 -17.23 -1.65 -10.28
C PHE A 22 -17.16 -0.78 -9.02
N ILE A 23 -17.96 -1.09 -7.98
CA ILE A 23 -17.89 -0.40 -6.69
C ILE A 23 -16.50 -0.59 -6.06
N PHE A 24 -15.97 -1.81 -6.10
CA PHE A 24 -14.61 -2.09 -5.62
C PHE A 24 -13.56 -1.30 -6.40
N LEU A 25 -13.61 -1.28 -7.74
CA LEU A 25 -12.69 -0.49 -8.58
C LEU A 25 -12.76 1.01 -8.28
N TRP A 26 -13.98 1.56 -8.14
CA TRP A 26 -14.18 2.95 -7.76
C TRP A 26 -13.61 3.24 -6.38
N SER A 27 -13.87 2.38 -5.40
CA SER A 27 -13.29 2.52 -4.07
C SER A 27 -11.76 2.47 -4.10
N LEU A 28 -11.19 1.56 -4.91
CA LEU A 28 -9.74 1.42 -5.08
C LEU A 28 -9.13 2.70 -5.64
N LEU A 29 -9.76 3.32 -6.65
CA LEU A 29 -9.34 4.60 -7.24
C LEU A 29 -9.25 5.72 -6.20
N PHE A 30 -10.19 5.79 -5.25
CA PHE A 30 -10.19 6.78 -4.17
C PHE A 30 -9.28 6.41 -3.00
N ILE A 31 -8.99 5.14 -2.78
CA ILE A 31 -8.03 4.66 -1.77
C ILE A 31 -6.60 5.06 -2.17
N ILE A 32 -6.25 5.05 -3.47
CA ILE A 32 -4.91 5.42 -3.97
C ILE A 32 -4.43 6.79 -3.43
N PRO A 33 -5.16 7.93 -3.61
CA PRO A 33 -4.70 9.22 -3.11
C PRO A 33 -4.61 9.28 -1.57
N GLY A 34 -5.46 8.52 -0.86
CA GLY A 34 -5.42 8.41 0.60
C GLY A 34 -4.16 7.70 1.10
N ILE A 35 -3.84 6.54 0.52
CA ILE A 35 -2.62 5.78 0.86
C ILE A 35 -1.36 6.56 0.47
N VAL A 36 -1.36 7.21 -0.69
CA VAL A 36 -0.24 8.03 -1.15
C VAL A 36 0.08 9.17 -0.18
N LYS A 37 -0.93 9.76 0.45
CA LYS A 37 -0.74 10.77 1.49
C LYS A 37 -0.30 10.15 2.82
N ALA A 38 -0.83 8.97 3.17
CA ALA A 38 -0.46 8.22 4.37
C ALA A 38 1.03 7.83 4.39
N TYR A 39 1.62 7.51 3.23
CA TYR A 39 3.05 7.19 3.13
C TYR A 39 3.98 8.32 3.58
N SER A 40 3.61 9.58 3.36
CA SER A 40 4.37 10.72 3.86
C SER A 40 4.49 10.69 5.39
N TYR A 41 3.55 10.07 6.10
CA TYR A 41 3.60 9.93 7.56
C TYR A 41 4.38 8.71 8.04
N ARG A 42 4.52 7.66 7.21
CA ARG A 42 5.20 6.41 7.60
C ARG A 42 6.71 6.56 7.84
N LEU A 43 7.37 7.48 7.14
CA LEU A 43 8.82 7.68 7.28
C LEU A 43 9.21 8.65 8.40
N VAL A 44 8.25 9.41 8.94
CA VAL A 44 8.46 10.37 10.03
C VAL A 44 9.09 9.75 11.27
N PRO A 45 8.63 8.59 11.80
CA PRO A 45 9.26 7.98 12.98
C PRO A 45 10.71 7.55 12.72
N TYR A 46 11.03 7.07 11.51
CA TYR A 46 12.40 6.70 11.15
C TYR A 46 13.32 7.92 11.09
N ILE A 47 12.84 9.03 10.51
CA ILE A 47 13.60 10.29 10.41
C ILE A 47 13.82 10.92 11.80
N LEU A 48 12.82 10.88 12.69
CA LEU A 48 12.94 11.35 14.08
C LEU A 48 13.89 10.48 14.92
N SER A 49 13.91 9.17 14.66
CA SER A 49 14.86 8.26 15.32
C SER A 49 16.32 8.53 14.89
N ASP A 50 16.53 8.95 13.64
CA ASP A 50 17.86 9.24 13.08
C ASP A 50 18.31 10.68 13.40
N ASN A 51 17.38 11.61 13.64
CA ASN A 51 17.65 12.98 14.09
C ASN A 51 16.65 13.40 15.18
N PRO A 52 17.01 13.29 16.47
CA PRO A 52 16.09 13.63 17.56
C PRO A 52 15.87 15.16 17.74
N GLY A 53 16.58 16.02 17.01
CA GLY A 53 16.54 17.48 17.16
C GLY A 53 15.71 18.25 16.12
N ILE A 54 15.13 17.59 15.12
CA ILE A 54 14.34 18.22 14.05
C ILE A 54 12.88 18.41 14.47
N ASN A 55 12.29 19.53 14.09
CA ASN A 55 10.90 19.84 14.37
C ASN A 55 9.98 18.86 13.58
N GLY A 56 8.87 18.42 14.18
CA GLY A 56 7.97 17.42 13.55
C GLY A 56 7.45 17.85 12.17
N GLU A 57 7.33 19.16 11.94
CA GLU A 57 6.96 19.73 10.65
C GLU A 57 8.06 19.59 9.59
N GLU A 58 9.33 19.71 9.98
CA GLU A 58 10.48 19.47 9.09
C GLU A 58 10.63 17.99 8.77
N ALA A 59 10.39 17.10 9.75
CA ALA A 59 10.40 15.65 9.54
C ALA A 59 9.31 15.23 8.52
N LEU A 60 8.12 15.84 8.59
CA LEU A 60 7.03 15.63 7.63
C LEU A 60 7.36 16.15 6.23
N LYS A 61 8.02 17.31 6.15
CA LYS A 61 8.40 17.89 4.86
C LYS A 61 9.47 17.04 4.19
N LYS A 62 10.49 16.63 4.95
CA LYS A 62 11.59 15.78 4.48
C LYS A 62 11.09 14.38 4.08
N SER A 63 10.22 13.75 4.87
CA SER A 63 9.61 12.47 4.47
C SER A 63 8.81 12.57 3.18
N SER A 64 8.05 13.67 3.01
CA SER A 64 7.24 13.90 1.83
C SER A 64 8.08 14.17 0.58
N GLU A 65 9.23 14.83 0.73
CA GLU A 65 10.21 15.06 -0.33
C GLU A 65 10.93 13.76 -0.71
N MET A 66 11.42 12.97 0.25
CA MET A 66 12.03 11.65 -0.01
C MET A 66 11.06 10.68 -0.71
N MET A 67 9.77 10.73 -0.38
CA MET A 67 8.73 9.93 -1.06
C MET A 67 8.34 10.46 -2.45
N LYS A 68 8.67 11.70 -2.79
CA LYS A 68 8.23 12.36 -4.03
C LYS A 68 8.89 11.71 -5.24
N GLY A 69 8.10 10.95 -6.02
CA GLY A 69 8.58 10.20 -7.19
C GLY A 69 8.52 8.67 -7.01
N ASN A 70 8.59 8.17 -5.77
CA ASN A 70 8.48 6.73 -5.47
C ASN A 70 7.10 6.30 -4.95
N LYS A 71 6.18 7.25 -4.68
CA LYS A 71 4.77 7.01 -4.32
C LYS A 71 4.07 5.92 -5.17
N TRP A 72 4.32 5.91 -6.48
CA TRP A 72 3.74 4.92 -7.40
C TRP A 72 4.36 3.52 -7.26
N LYS A 73 5.65 3.43 -6.93
CA LYS A 73 6.31 2.14 -6.67
C LYS A 73 5.80 1.53 -5.37
N THR A 74 5.66 2.34 -4.32
CA THR A 74 5.09 1.90 -3.03
C THR A 74 3.64 1.47 -3.18
N PHE A 75 2.82 2.19 -3.97
CA PHE A 75 1.45 1.78 -4.25
C PHE A 75 1.36 0.40 -4.95
N LYS A 76 2.20 0.15 -5.95
CA LYS A 76 2.25 -1.17 -6.61
C LYS A 76 2.68 -2.29 -5.66
N LEU A 77 3.54 -1.96 -4.71
CA LEU A 77 4.00 -2.88 -3.68
C LEU A 77 2.85 -3.23 -2.72
N ASP A 78 2.09 -2.24 -2.23
CA ASP A 78 0.86 -2.48 -1.45
C ASP A 78 -0.22 -3.22 -2.25
N LEU A 79 -0.34 -2.97 -3.55
CA LEU A 79 -1.22 -3.73 -4.44
C LEU A 79 -0.83 -5.22 -4.51
N SER A 80 0.46 -5.52 -4.38
CA SER A 80 0.95 -6.91 -4.31
C SER A 80 0.61 -7.56 -2.97
N PHE A 81 0.51 -6.77 -1.89
CA PHE A 81 0.07 -7.22 -0.56
C PHE A 81 -1.43 -7.39 -0.41
N ILE A 82 -2.26 -6.76 -1.27
CA ILE A 82 -3.72 -6.87 -1.16
C ILE A 82 -4.19 -8.32 -1.25
N TRP A 83 -3.51 -9.14 -2.05
CA TRP A 83 -3.76 -10.57 -2.17
C TRP A 83 -3.38 -11.34 -0.91
N TRP A 84 -2.27 -10.96 -0.27
CA TRP A 84 -1.85 -11.53 1.02
C TRP A 84 -2.82 -11.15 2.16
N PHE A 85 -3.38 -9.94 2.13
CA PHE A 85 -4.44 -9.52 3.05
C PHE A 85 -5.73 -10.32 2.84
N LEU A 86 -6.13 -10.55 1.59
CA LEU A 86 -7.28 -11.42 1.28
C LEU A 86 -7.05 -12.84 1.78
N LEU A 87 -5.84 -13.39 1.58
CA LEU A 87 -5.44 -14.69 2.11
C LEU A 87 -5.47 -14.73 3.64
N SER A 88 -5.06 -13.64 4.30
CA SER A 88 -5.13 -13.50 5.75
C SER A 88 -6.56 -13.59 6.27
N VAL A 89 -7.53 -12.93 5.62
CA VAL A 89 -8.95 -13.01 6.00
C VAL A 89 -9.47 -14.46 5.88
N ILE A 90 -9.10 -15.16 4.81
CA ILE A 90 -9.49 -16.56 4.59
C ILE A 90 -8.88 -17.48 5.67
N THR A 91 -7.68 -17.16 6.15
CA THR A 91 -6.95 -17.94 7.18
C THR A 91 -7.15 -17.43 8.60
N LEU A 92 -8.17 -16.61 8.86
CA LEU A 92 -8.48 -16.02 10.17
C LEU A 92 -7.31 -15.23 10.80
N GLY A 93 -6.49 -14.56 9.99
CA GLY A 93 -5.43 -13.68 10.46
C GLY A 93 -4.06 -14.33 10.66
N ILE A 94 -3.95 -15.66 10.50
CA ILE A 94 -2.71 -16.40 10.77
C ILE A 94 -1.60 -15.98 9.79
N VAL A 95 -1.91 -15.89 8.50
CA VAL A 95 -0.94 -15.49 7.48
C VAL A 95 -0.43 -14.06 7.73
N TYR A 96 -1.30 -13.17 8.23
CA TYR A 96 -0.86 -11.81 8.57
C TYR A 96 0.15 -11.78 9.72
N LEU A 97 -0.11 -12.54 10.78
CA LEU A 97 0.72 -12.55 11.98
C LEU A 97 2.11 -13.16 11.72
N PHE A 98 2.17 -14.23 10.92
CA PHE A 98 3.43 -14.96 10.67
C PHE A 98 4.22 -14.48 9.45
N TYR A 99 3.54 -14.02 8.39
CA TYR A 99 4.21 -13.69 7.12
C TYR A 99 4.05 -12.23 6.74
N VAL A 100 2.82 -11.70 6.72
CA VAL A 100 2.60 -10.34 6.19
C VAL A 100 3.26 -9.28 7.06
N ASN A 101 3.13 -9.37 8.39
CA ASN A 101 3.69 -8.37 9.30
C ASN A 101 5.23 -8.24 9.21
N PRO A 102 6.04 -9.32 9.41
CA PRO A 102 7.50 -9.19 9.31
C PRO A 102 7.95 -8.80 7.90
N TYR A 103 7.27 -9.29 6.86
CA TYR A 103 7.60 -8.96 5.48
C TYR A 103 7.26 -7.50 5.14
N PHE A 104 6.14 -6.99 5.66
CA PHE A 104 5.74 -5.59 5.52
C PHE A 104 6.75 -4.65 6.19
N LEU A 105 7.15 -4.95 7.43
CA LEU A 105 8.16 -4.17 8.17
C LEU A 105 9.54 -4.20 7.48
N ALA A 106 9.98 -5.37 7.00
CA ALA A 106 11.25 -5.48 6.28
C ALA A 106 11.23 -4.66 4.97
N THR A 107 10.10 -4.67 4.28
CA THR A 107 9.95 -3.91 3.03
C THR A 107 9.91 -2.41 3.27
N ASP A 108 9.27 -1.95 4.34
CA ASP A 108 9.28 -0.54 4.75
C ASP A 108 10.71 -0.07 5.14
N ALA A 109 11.48 -0.92 5.82
CA ALA A 109 12.88 -0.62 6.19
C ALA A 109 13.78 -0.51 4.94
N GLU A 110 13.69 -1.47 4.02
CA GLU A 110 14.42 -1.45 2.74
C GLU A 110 14.02 -0.25 1.86
N LEU A 111 12.73 0.09 1.85
CA LEU A 111 12.25 1.27 1.15
C LEU A 111 12.88 2.54 1.73
N TYR A 112 12.92 2.68 3.06
CA TYR A 112 13.57 3.82 3.70
C TYR A 112 15.06 3.92 3.35
N LEU A 113 15.81 2.81 3.39
CA LEU A 113 17.22 2.78 3.02
C LEU A 113 17.44 3.24 1.57
N LYS A 114 16.68 2.70 0.62
CA LYS A 114 16.79 3.12 -0.79
C LYS A 114 16.43 4.59 -1.01
N LEU A 115 15.43 5.10 -0.29
CA LEU A 115 15.06 6.52 -0.39
C LEU A 115 16.14 7.42 0.21
N LYS A 116 16.80 6.98 1.30
CA LYS A 116 17.93 7.68 1.91
C LYS A 116 19.13 7.72 0.97
N GLU A 117 19.48 6.61 0.33
CA GLU A 117 20.55 6.53 -0.67
C GLU A 117 20.31 7.44 -1.88
N LEU A 118 19.05 7.58 -2.32
CA LEU A 118 18.69 8.46 -3.45
C LEU A 118 18.68 9.95 -3.07
N ASP A 119 18.43 10.28 -1.81
CA ASP A 119 18.42 11.65 -1.28
C ASP A 119 19.83 12.14 -0.91
N THR A 120 20.73 11.23 -0.53
CA THR A 120 22.17 11.52 -0.46
C THR A 120 22.72 11.59 -1.89
N PRO A 121 23.08 12.77 -2.42
CA PRO A 121 23.74 12.84 -3.72
C PRO A 121 25.02 12.00 -3.63
N VAL A 122 25.30 11.27 -4.71
CA VAL A 122 26.49 10.44 -4.95
C VAL A 122 27.76 11.32 -5.02
N VAL A 123 28.08 12.02 -3.93
CA VAL A 123 29.32 12.74 -3.69
C VAL A 123 29.59 12.58 -2.19
N SER A 124 30.27 11.51 -1.78
CA SER A 124 31.73 11.50 -1.73
C SER A 124 32.18 10.06 -1.46
N GLU A 125 33.12 9.58 -2.27
CA GLU A 125 33.87 8.32 -2.12
C GLU A 125 33.26 7.05 -2.74
N ALA A 126 33.42 6.89 -4.07
CA ALA A 126 34.29 5.86 -4.68
C ALA A 126 34.20 5.90 -6.22
#